data_AF-A0A151ZRR1-F1
#
_entry.id   AF-A0A151ZRR1-F1
#
_cell.length_a   1.000
_cell.length_b   1.000
_cell.length_c   1.000
_cell.angle_alpha   90.00
_cell.angle_beta   90.00
_cell.angle_gamma   90.00
#
_symmetry.space_group_name_H-M   'P 1'
#
loop_
_entity.id
_entity.type
_entity.pdbx_description
1 polymer ?
#
loop_
_entity_poly.entity_id
_entity_poly.type
_entity_poly.pdbx_seq_one_letter_code
_entity_poly.pdbx_strand_id
1 'polypeptide(L)'
;MAIKFICFVVLLFICTAIVQSQTTPTSFSVLFNTTKGDIVLQVNTSNCPIGAAHFYELVQDQYYNENAFFRVIQTPKPFVAQWGISGNPIISEKFNVTIEDDPVVLSNIAGTVAYAAEMGSNGLACCRTTQLYINFNNNSFLDPMGFAPFGVITSGFNNAMQIYSGYGQEPDQTLIYEDGNSYLESNYPLLDYIITATIINEQW
;
A
#
# COMPACT_ATOMS: atom_id res chain seq x y z
N MET A 1 69.38 -26.50 16.45
CA MET A 1 68.04 -26.45 15.81
C MET A 1 67.10 -25.74 16.77
N ALA A 2 66.70 -24.50 16.47
CA ALA A 2 65.70 -23.76 17.26
C ALA A 2 64.76 -23.08 16.27
N ILE A 3 63.51 -23.56 16.22
CA ILE A 3 62.46 -23.07 15.34
C ILE A 3 61.81 -21.86 16.02
N LYS A 4 61.95 -20.68 15.42
CA LYS A 4 61.20 -19.47 15.81
C LYS A 4 59.83 -19.51 15.14
N PHE A 5 58.76 -19.65 15.92
CA PHE A 5 57.40 -19.46 15.44
C PHE A 5 57.06 -17.97 15.42
N ILE A 6 56.72 -17.47 14.24
CA ILE A 6 56.15 -16.14 13.99
C ILE A 6 54.64 -16.25 14.22
N CYS A 7 54.10 -15.45 15.14
CA CYS A 7 52.67 -15.37 15.39
C CYS A 7 52.09 -14.20 14.58
N PHE A 8 51.41 -14.51 13.47
CA PHE A 8 50.66 -13.53 12.68
C PHE A 8 49.28 -13.37 13.33
N VAL A 9 49.03 -12.21 13.96
CA VAL A 9 47.72 -11.87 14.49
C VAL A 9 46.90 -11.25 13.35
N VAL A 10 45.95 -12.01 12.81
CA VAL A 10 44.96 -11.51 11.87
C VAL A 10 43.81 -10.88 12.67
N LEU A 11 43.72 -9.55 12.67
CA LEU A 11 42.57 -8.83 13.24
C LEU A 11 41.37 -8.99 12.28
N LEU A 12 40.40 -9.83 12.64
CA LEU A 12 39.10 -9.89 11.96
C LEU A 12 38.28 -8.66 12.40
N PHE A 13 38.12 -7.67 11.51
CA PHE A 13 37.14 -6.60 11.70
C PHE A 13 35.74 -7.18 11.46
N ILE A 14 35.05 -7.53 12.55
CA ILE A 14 33.63 -7.90 12.50
C ILE A 14 32.84 -6.59 12.32
N CYS A 15 32.44 -6.30 11.09
CA CYS A 15 31.51 -5.22 10.79
C CYS A 15 30.10 -5.67 11.20
N THR A 16 29.71 -5.43 12.45
CA THR A 16 28.31 -5.58 12.87
C THR A 16 27.50 -4.46 12.24
N ALA A 17 26.79 -4.75 11.16
CA ALA A 17 25.75 -3.86 10.66
C ALA A 17 24.66 -3.76 11.73
N ILE A 18 24.53 -2.59 12.36
CA ILE A 18 23.39 -2.28 13.22
C ILE A 18 22.20 -2.17 12.27
N VAL A 19 21.31 -3.16 12.27
CA VAL A 19 20.00 -3.05 11.63
C VAL A 19 19.22 -2.05 12.47
N GLN A 20 19.19 -0.79 12.02
CA GLN A 20 18.38 0.24 12.63
C GLN A 20 16.93 -0.09 12.30
N SER A 21 16.16 -0.52 13.30
CA SER A 21 14.70 -0.65 13.17
C SER A 21 14.18 0.70 12.71
N GLN A 22 13.70 0.81 11.48
CA GLN A 22 12.97 1.99 11.06
C GLN A 22 11.80 2.17 12.04
N THR A 23 11.79 3.29 12.74
CA THR A 23 10.68 3.65 13.60
C THR A 23 9.62 4.29 12.71
N THR A 24 8.35 3.88 12.84
CA THR A 24 7.21 4.56 12.20
C THR A 24 6.65 5.62 13.15
N PRO A 25 6.23 6.81 12.66
CA PRO A 25 5.53 7.80 13.48
C PRO A 25 4.30 7.20 14.16
N THR A 26 3.90 7.72 15.32
CA THR A 26 2.62 7.34 15.97
C THR A 26 1.41 7.69 15.09
N SER A 27 1.51 8.78 14.32
CA SER A 27 0.58 9.11 13.25
C SER A 27 1.25 9.92 12.15
N PHE A 28 0.71 9.85 10.94
CA PHE A 28 1.18 10.62 9.80
C PHE A 28 0.05 10.88 8.80
N SER A 29 0.25 11.85 7.92
CA SER A 29 -0.69 12.16 6.83
C SER A 29 -0.01 12.02 5.49
N VAL A 30 -0.69 11.43 4.52
CA VAL A 30 -0.24 11.27 3.14
C VAL A 30 -1.15 12.08 2.21
N LEU A 31 -0.54 12.94 1.40
CA LEU A 31 -1.19 13.60 0.27
C LEU A 31 -1.03 12.73 -0.97
N PHE A 32 -2.15 12.32 -1.54
CA PHE A 32 -2.22 11.78 -2.89
C PHE A 32 -2.63 12.92 -3.82
N ASN A 33 -1.71 13.35 -4.69
CA ASN A 33 -2.07 14.17 -5.84
C ASN A 33 -2.57 13.23 -6.93
N THR A 34 -3.83 13.36 -7.34
CA THR A 34 -4.44 12.48 -8.35
C THR A 34 -4.92 13.27 -9.56
N THR A 35 -5.24 12.57 -10.65
CA THR A 35 -5.89 13.16 -11.83
C THR A 35 -7.28 13.75 -11.53
N LYS A 36 -7.90 13.43 -10.38
CA LYS A 36 -9.17 14.00 -9.91
C LYS A 36 -9.00 15.04 -8.79
N GLY A 37 -7.78 15.43 -8.49
CA GLY A 37 -7.44 16.37 -7.42
C GLY A 37 -6.89 15.67 -6.18
N ASP A 38 -6.62 16.48 -5.17
CA ASP A 38 -5.90 16.03 -3.98
C ASP A 38 -6.80 15.21 -3.03
N ILE A 39 -6.21 14.19 -2.42
CA ILE A 39 -6.80 13.37 -1.35
C ILE A 39 -5.80 13.31 -0.19
N VAL A 40 -6.25 13.58 1.03
CA VAL A 40 -5.42 13.47 2.23
C VAL A 40 -5.88 12.30 3.08
N LEU A 41 -5.00 11.34 3.29
CA LEU A 41 -5.20 10.18 4.16
C LEU A 41 -4.48 10.42 5.49
N GLN A 42 -5.20 10.36 6.61
CA GLN A 42 -4.60 10.33 7.94
C GLN A 42 -4.48 8.89 8.43
N VAL A 43 -3.29 8.53 8.93
CA VAL A 43 -2.98 7.21 9.46
C VAL A 43 -2.63 7.32 10.94
N ASN A 44 -3.21 6.45 11.76
CA ASN A 44 -2.80 6.25 13.14
C ASN A 44 -2.22 4.83 13.27
N THR A 45 -0.93 4.77 13.57
CA THR A 45 -0.15 3.53 13.60
C THR A 45 -0.64 2.57 14.70
N SER A 46 -1.32 3.06 15.74
CA SER A 46 -1.91 2.16 16.76
C SER A 46 -3.05 1.29 16.22
N ASN A 47 -3.68 1.68 15.10
CA ASN A 47 -4.84 0.96 14.59
C ASN A 47 -4.44 -0.30 13.80
N CYS A 48 -3.37 -0.19 13.01
CA CYS A 48 -2.84 -1.27 12.20
C CYS A 48 -1.31 -1.11 12.12
N PRO A 49 -0.55 -1.46 13.18
CA PRO A 49 0.87 -1.16 13.26
C PRO A 49 1.69 -1.76 12.11
N ILE A 50 1.37 -2.97 11.66
CA ILE A 50 2.12 -3.64 10.58
C ILE A 50 1.80 -2.97 9.24
N GLY A 51 0.52 -2.81 8.93
CA GLY A 51 0.06 -2.20 7.69
C GLY A 51 0.43 -0.72 7.57
N ALA A 52 0.39 0.03 8.68
CA ALA A 52 0.78 1.44 8.72
C ALA A 52 2.29 1.63 8.53
N ALA A 53 3.12 0.81 9.18
CA ALA A 53 4.57 0.83 8.98
C ALA A 53 4.95 0.51 7.53
N HIS A 54 4.37 -0.56 6.98
CA HIS A 54 4.59 -0.94 5.59
C HIS A 54 4.12 0.15 4.61
N PHE A 55 2.93 0.73 4.84
CA PHE A 55 2.42 1.81 4.00
C PHE A 55 3.33 3.04 4.04
N TYR A 56 3.83 3.39 5.22
CA TYR A 56 4.76 4.49 5.41
C TYR A 56 6.05 4.28 4.61
N GLU A 57 6.66 3.10 4.68
CA GLU A 57 7.85 2.74 3.90
C GLU A 57 7.59 2.83 2.38
N LEU A 58 6.46 2.29 1.91
CA LEU A 58 6.09 2.36 0.49
C LEU A 58 5.92 3.82 0.00
N VAL A 59 5.36 4.71 0.82
CA VAL A 59 5.22 6.12 0.46
C VAL A 59 6.58 6.83 0.47
N GLN A 60 7.46 6.52 1.43
CA GLN A 60 8.84 7.06 1.45
C GLN A 60 9.63 6.64 0.20
N ASP A 61 9.45 5.39 -0.23
CA ASP A 61 10.07 4.83 -1.43
C ASP A 61 9.34 5.19 -2.73
N GLN A 62 8.35 6.10 -2.67
CA GLN A 62 7.61 6.60 -3.82
C GLN A 62 6.86 5.51 -4.61
N TYR A 63 6.58 4.37 -3.99
CA TYR A 63 6.00 3.19 -4.65
C TYR A 63 4.65 3.48 -5.33
N TYR A 64 3.83 4.33 -4.70
CA TYR A 64 2.49 4.67 -5.18
C TYR A 64 2.46 5.75 -6.27
N ASN A 65 3.61 6.33 -6.65
CA ASN A 65 3.65 7.26 -7.76
C ASN A 65 3.24 6.54 -9.06
N GLU A 66 2.48 7.25 -9.89
CA GLU A 66 1.95 6.76 -11.18
C GLU A 66 1.12 5.46 -11.08
N ASN A 67 0.62 5.10 -9.89
CA ASN A 67 -0.26 3.96 -9.74
C ASN A 67 -1.66 4.29 -10.28
N ALA A 68 -2.23 3.38 -11.06
CA ALA A 68 -3.60 3.48 -11.55
C ALA A 68 -4.62 2.95 -10.52
N PHE A 69 -5.80 3.56 -10.50
CA PHE A 69 -6.98 2.97 -9.85
C PHE A 69 -7.61 1.93 -10.78
N PHE A 70 -7.04 0.73 -10.84
CA PHE A 70 -7.42 -0.30 -11.82
C PHE A 70 -8.75 -1.01 -11.53
N ARG A 71 -9.30 -0.88 -10.31
CA ARG A 71 -10.62 -1.43 -9.98
C ARG A 71 -11.46 -0.43 -9.21
N VAL A 72 -12.54 0.04 -9.80
CA VAL A 72 -13.38 1.10 -9.23
C VAL A 72 -14.84 0.74 -9.43
N ILE A 73 -15.54 0.49 -8.32
CA ILE A 73 -16.91 -0.03 -8.31
C ILE A 73 -17.85 1.00 -7.68
N GLN A 74 -18.68 1.63 -8.52
CA GLN A 74 -19.69 2.60 -8.10
C GLN A 74 -21.14 2.13 -8.33
N THR A 75 -21.35 1.12 -9.19
CA THR A 75 -22.66 0.59 -9.54
C THR A 75 -22.70 -0.94 -9.36
N PRO A 76 -23.85 -1.53 -8.99
CA PRO A 76 -25.12 -0.89 -8.64
C PRO A 76 -25.11 -0.15 -7.29
N LYS A 77 -24.06 -0.35 -6.47
CA LYS A 77 -23.81 0.41 -5.24
C LYS A 77 -22.32 0.75 -5.17
N PRO A 78 -21.94 1.92 -4.63
CA PRO A 78 -20.55 2.22 -4.37
C PRO A 78 -19.95 1.20 -3.41
N PHE A 79 -18.78 0.69 -3.78
CA PHE A 79 -18.05 -0.30 -3.02
C PHE A 79 -16.64 0.22 -2.73
N VAL A 80 -15.73 0.21 -3.71
CA VAL A 80 -14.33 0.61 -3.52
C VAL A 80 -13.71 1.26 -4.76
N ALA A 81 -12.63 2.02 -4.55
CA ALA A 81 -11.59 2.26 -5.54
C ALA A 81 -10.28 1.62 -5.07
N GLN A 82 -9.68 0.76 -5.89
CA GLN A 82 -8.53 -0.07 -5.56
C GLN A 82 -7.35 0.27 -6.48
N TRP A 83 -6.16 0.33 -5.89
CA TRP A 83 -4.87 0.60 -6.53
C TRP A 83 -3.74 -0.18 -5.81
N GLY A 84 -2.49 0.09 -6.16
CA GLY A 84 -1.31 -0.39 -5.41
C GLY A 84 -0.50 -1.46 -6.13
N ILE A 85 -0.72 -1.62 -7.44
CA ILE A 85 0.23 -2.28 -8.35
C ILE A 85 1.01 -1.16 -9.04
N SER A 86 2.34 -1.17 -8.96
CA SER A 86 3.17 -0.14 -9.58
C SER A 86 3.02 -0.20 -11.10
N GLY A 87 2.96 0.97 -11.72
CA GLY A 87 3.01 1.11 -13.18
C GLY A 87 4.32 0.64 -13.81
N ASN A 88 5.34 0.32 -12.98
CA ASN A 88 6.60 -0.28 -13.40
C ASN A 88 6.73 -1.71 -12.85
N PRO A 89 6.73 -2.75 -13.73
CA PRO A 89 6.85 -4.15 -13.32
C PRO A 89 8.05 -4.46 -12.41
N ILE A 90 9.19 -3.82 -12.65
CA ILE A 90 10.41 -4.03 -11.86
C ILE A 90 10.23 -3.51 -10.43
N ILE A 91 9.51 -2.40 -10.26
CA ILE A 91 9.18 -1.85 -8.94
C ILE A 91 8.15 -2.76 -8.25
N SER A 92 7.10 -3.18 -8.96
CA SER A 92 6.11 -4.13 -8.43
C SER A 92 6.77 -5.40 -7.90
N GLU A 93 7.68 -6.02 -8.67
CA GLU A 93 8.39 -7.23 -8.24
C GLU A 93 9.20 -7.01 -6.95
N LYS A 94 9.94 -5.89 -6.86
CA LYS A 94 10.77 -5.57 -5.69
C LYS A 94 9.96 -5.49 -4.39
N PHE A 95 8.75 -4.93 -4.44
CA PHE A 95 7.92 -4.67 -3.26
C PHE A 95 6.79 -5.68 -3.05
N ASN A 96 6.67 -6.72 -3.89
CA ASN A 96 5.65 -7.75 -3.76
C ASN A 96 5.96 -8.74 -2.63
N VAL A 97 6.04 -8.23 -1.40
CA VAL A 97 6.33 -8.97 -0.19
C VAL A 97 5.07 -9.05 0.66
N THR A 98 4.68 -10.27 1.02
CA THR A 98 3.53 -10.49 1.92
C THR A 98 3.86 -10.01 3.33
N ILE A 99 2.91 -9.28 3.93
CA ILE A 99 2.97 -8.87 5.34
C ILE A 99 1.87 -9.58 6.14
N GLU A 100 2.12 -9.73 7.44
CA GLU A 100 1.13 -10.25 8.40
C GLU A 100 -0.09 -9.31 8.51
N ASP A 101 -1.26 -9.87 8.83
CA ASP A 101 -2.49 -9.10 9.02
C ASP A 101 -2.57 -8.43 10.41
N ASP A 102 -3.14 -7.23 10.44
CA ASP A 102 -3.46 -6.53 11.69
C ASP A 102 -4.89 -6.90 12.14
N PRO A 103 -5.18 -6.85 13.45
CA PRO A 103 -6.55 -6.97 13.93
C PRO A 103 -7.43 -5.82 13.44
N VAL A 104 -8.70 -6.10 13.18
CA VAL A 104 -9.68 -5.09 12.80
C VAL A 104 -10.10 -4.30 14.04
N VAL A 105 -9.67 -3.04 14.12
CA VAL A 105 -10.08 -2.10 15.19
C VAL A 105 -10.92 -0.93 14.67
N LEU A 106 -10.81 -0.61 13.38
CA LEU A 106 -11.66 0.33 12.66
C LEU A 106 -12.61 -0.44 11.73
N SER A 107 -13.81 0.07 11.53
CA SER A 107 -14.79 -0.53 10.61
C SER A 107 -14.59 -0.02 9.18
N ASN A 108 -14.83 -0.89 8.19
CA ASN A 108 -14.80 -0.56 6.76
C ASN A 108 -15.98 0.34 6.36
N ILE A 109 -15.93 1.62 6.74
CA ILE A 109 -16.95 2.63 6.38
C ILE A 109 -16.41 3.62 5.35
N ALA A 110 -17.31 4.40 4.74
CA ALA A 110 -16.96 5.36 3.69
C ALA A 110 -15.78 6.27 4.12
N GLY A 111 -14.79 6.41 3.26
CA GLY A 111 -13.58 7.22 3.48
C GLY A 111 -12.45 6.51 4.20
N THR A 112 -12.64 5.28 4.69
CA THR A 112 -11.54 4.48 5.27
C THR A 112 -10.71 3.80 4.18
N VAL A 113 -9.44 3.54 4.46
CA VAL A 113 -8.51 2.84 3.57
C VAL A 113 -7.98 1.60 4.26
N ALA A 114 -7.99 0.48 3.54
CA ALA A 114 -7.47 -0.81 3.98
C ALA A 114 -6.65 -1.47 2.86
N TYR A 115 -5.87 -2.48 3.22
CA TYR A 115 -5.18 -3.32 2.25
C TYR A 115 -6.18 -4.24 1.54
N ALA A 116 -6.01 -4.42 0.24
CA ALA A 116 -6.61 -5.53 -0.47
C ALA A 116 -5.85 -6.83 -0.12
N ALA A 117 -6.58 -7.94 -0.09
CA ALA A 117 -6.07 -9.22 0.39
C ALA A 117 -6.79 -10.36 -0.32
N GLU A 118 -6.15 -11.53 -0.37
CA GLU A 118 -6.81 -12.77 -0.76
C GLU A 118 -7.65 -13.30 0.42
N MET A 119 -8.58 -14.21 0.12
CA MET A 119 -9.31 -14.94 1.16
C MET A 119 -8.66 -16.29 1.41
N GLY A 120 -8.17 -16.48 2.63
CA GLY A 120 -7.62 -17.76 3.08
C GLY A 120 -8.70 -18.82 3.21
N SER A 121 -8.29 -20.10 3.27
CA SER A 121 -9.19 -21.24 3.44
C SER A 121 -9.97 -21.24 4.76
N ASN A 122 -9.53 -20.44 5.73
CA ASN A 122 -10.19 -20.20 7.02
C ASN A 122 -11.28 -19.11 6.97
N GLY A 123 -11.51 -18.50 5.79
CA GLY A 123 -12.49 -17.42 5.63
C GLY A 123 -12.03 -16.06 6.14
N LEU A 124 -10.73 -15.90 6.42
CA LEU A 124 -10.12 -14.62 6.79
C LEU A 124 -9.24 -14.10 5.64
N ALA A 125 -9.12 -12.78 5.55
CA ALA A 125 -8.18 -12.09 4.70
C ALA A 125 -6.76 -12.59 5.00
N CYS A 126 -5.94 -12.73 3.96
CA CYS A 126 -4.54 -13.10 4.06
C CYS A 126 -3.75 -12.57 2.87
N CYS A 127 -2.43 -12.71 2.94
CA CYS A 127 -1.53 -12.53 1.80
C CYS A 127 -1.52 -11.10 1.23
N ARG A 128 -1.81 -10.09 2.05
CA ARG A 128 -1.73 -8.68 1.62
C ARG A 128 -0.30 -8.25 1.35
N THR A 129 -0.12 -7.43 0.32
CA THR A 129 1.18 -6.89 -0.12
C THR A 129 1.10 -5.37 -0.19
N THR A 130 0.94 -4.80 -1.39
CA THR A 130 0.98 -3.35 -1.66
C THR A 130 -0.35 -2.78 -2.13
N GLN A 131 -1.32 -3.64 -2.44
CA GLN A 131 -2.61 -3.21 -2.95
C GLN A 131 -3.49 -2.66 -1.85
N LEU A 132 -4.15 -1.54 -2.13
CA LEU A 132 -4.99 -0.80 -1.21
C LEU A 132 -6.34 -0.49 -1.84
N TYR A 133 -7.33 -0.20 -1.00
CA TYR A 133 -8.60 0.33 -1.46
C TYR A 133 -9.18 1.39 -0.54
N ILE A 134 -9.93 2.33 -1.13
CA ILE A 134 -10.77 3.30 -0.43
C ILE A 134 -12.18 2.73 -0.38
N ASN A 135 -12.77 2.68 0.83
CA ASN A 135 -14.18 2.38 1.00
C ASN A 135 -15.04 3.56 0.50
N PHE A 136 -15.90 3.33 -0.50
CA PHE A 136 -16.85 4.33 -1.00
C PHE A 136 -18.21 4.30 -0.28
N ASN A 137 -18.45 3.27 0.53
CA ASN A 137 -19.69 3.09 1.28
C ASN A 137 -19.42 2.34 2.58
N ASN A 138 -20.48 2.06 3.35
CA ASN A 138 -20.41 1.15 4.47
C ASN A 138 -20.25 -0.30 3.97
N ASN A 139 -19.03 -0.81 4.10
CA ASN A 139 -18.60 -2.16 3.78
C ASN A 139 -18.22 -2.95 5.04
N SER A 140 -18.83 -2.66 6.19
CA SER A 140 -18.52 -3.31 7.48
C SER A 140 -18.71 -4.83 7.47
N PHE A 141 -19.34 -5.40 6.44
CA PHE A 141 -19.36 -6.84 6.20
C PHE A 141 -17.96 -7.44 5.97
N LEU A 142 -16.95 -6.62 5.64
CA LEU A 142 -15.54 -7.01 5.51
C LEU A 142 -14.82 -7.11 6.86
N ASP A 143 -15.33 -6.45 7.90
CA ASP A 143 -14.72 -6.44 9.24
C ASP A 143 -14.55 -7.85 9.83
N PRO A 144 -15.58 -8.73 9.87
CA PRO A 144 -15.42 -10.09 10.38
C PRO A 144 -14.53 -10.98 9.48
N MET A 145 -14.24 -10.54 8.26
CA MET A 145 -13.33 -11.23 7.34
C MET A 145 -11.88 -10.81 7.55
N GLY A 146 -11.58 -9.84 8.42
CA GLY A 146 -10.20 -9.46 8.75
C GLY A 146 -9.60 -8.32 7.93
N PHE A 147 -10.38 -7.64 7.08
CA PHE A 147 -9.88 -6.46 6.36
C PHE A 147 -9.76 -5.28 7.31
N ALA A 148 -8.55 -4.97 7.78
CA ALA A 148 -8.30 -3.94 8.77
C ALA A 148 -8.00 -2.57 8.11
N PRO A 149 -8.89 -1.56 8.24
CA PRO A 149 -8.59 -0.21 7.79
C PRO A 149 -7.55 0.45 8.69
N PHE A 150 -6.51 1.01 8.07
CA PHE A 150 -5.39 1.64 8.78
C PHE A 150 -5.43 3.18 8.72
N GLY A 151 -6.25 3.75 7.81
CA GLY A 151 -6.34 5.20 7.64
C GLY A 151 -7.73 5.69 7.26
N VAL A 152 -7.93 7.00 7.41
CA VAL A 152 -9.17 7.72 7.10
C VAL A 152 -8.86 8.93 6.23
N ILE A 153 -9.61 9.10 5.13
CA ILE A 153 -9.54 10.30 4.30
C ILE A 153 -10.11 11.48 5.09
N THR A 154 -9.29 12.50 5.33
CA THR A 154 -9.68 13.72 6.04
C THR A 154 -9.95 14.90 5.11
N SER A 155 -9.49 14.83 3.86
CA SER A 155 -9.77 15.81 2.81
C SER A 155 -9.80 15.14 1.44
N GLY A 156 -10.63 15.64 0.52
CA GLY A 156 -10.66 15.16 -0.86
C GLY A 156 -11.46 13.87 -1.11
N PHE A 157 -12.32 13.43 -0.18
CA PHE A 157 -13.15 12.24 -0.44
C PHE A 157 -14.07 12.40 -1.67
N ASN A 158 -14.57 13.61 -1.94
CA ASN A 158 -15.33 13.89 -3.17
C ASN A 158 -14.49 13.79 -4.44
N ASN A 159 -13.16 13.99 -4.36
CA ASN A 159 -12.25 13.78 -5.47
C ASN A 159 -12.05 12.27 -5.71
N ALA A 160 -11.88 11.49 -4.63
CA ALA A 160 -11.84 10.04 -4.70
C ALA A 160 -13.11 9.47 -5.37
N MET A 161 -14.29 9.99 -4.99
CA MET A 161 -15.57 9.58 -5.59
C MET A 161 -15.73 9.96 -7.08
N GLN A 162 -14.85 10.78 -7.64
CA GLN A 162 -14.86 11.12 -9.07
C GLN A 162 -13.92 10.26 -9.92
N ILE A 163 -13.15 9.36 -9.30
CA ILE A 163 -12.30 8.39 -10.00
C ILE A 163 -13.15 7.59 -10.98
N TYR A 164 -12.67 7.45 -12.22
CA TYR A 164 -13.38 6.82 -13.31
C TYR A 164 -13.69 5.36 -13.01
N SER A 165 -14.98 5.01 -13.02
CA SER A 165 -15.50 3.68 -12.70
C SER A 165 -15.97 2.88 -13.91
N GLY A 166 -15.83 3.42 -15.12
CA GLY A 166 -16.42 2.84 -16.33
C GLY A 166 -15.90 1.46 -16.71
N TYR A 167 -14.68 1.10 -16.31
CA TYR A 167 -14.09 -0.23 -16.53
C TYR A 167 -14.36 -1.22 -15.40
N GLY A 168 -14.93 -0.78 -14.27
CA GLY A 168 -15.27 -1.63 -13.14
C GLY A 168 -14.09 -2.46 -12.62
N GLN A 169 -14.06 -3.74 -13.00
CA GLN A 169 -13.04 -4.73 -12.63
C GLN A 169 -12.43 -5.43 -13.86
N GLU A 170 -12.56 -4.85 -15.04
CA GLU A 170 -12.06 -5.39 -16.30
C GLU A 170 -10.52 -5.43 -16.40
N PRO A 171 -9.75 -4.45 -15.89
CA PRO A 171 -8.29 -4.52 -15.95
C PRO A 171 -7.73 -5.78 -15.28
N ASP A 172 -7.09 -6.63 -16.08
CA ASP A 172 -6.42 -7.84 -15.59
C ASP A 172 -5.17 -7.48 -14.78
N GLN A 173 -5.21 -7.75 -13.48
CA GLN A 173 -4.11 -7.46 -12.55
C GLN A 173 -2.82 -8.21 -12.90
N THR A 174 -2.91 -9.41 -13.49
CA THR A 174 -1.74 -10.17 -13.95
C THR A 174 -0.96 -9.36 -14.98
N LEU A 175 -1.67 -8.80 -15.96
CA LEU A 175 -1.07 -7.96 -16.99
C LEU A 175 -0.59 -6.61 -16.44
N ILE A 176 -1.18 -6.10 -15.35
CA ILE A 176 -0.62 -4.92 -14.66
C ILE A 176 0.72 -5.27 -13.99
N TYR A 177 0.84 -6.44 -13.36
CA TYR A 177 2.12 -6.88 -12.80
C TYR A 177 3.17 -7.15 -13.88
N GLU A 178 2.78 -7.69 -15.04
CA GLU A 178 3.70 -8.03 -16.14
C GLU A 178 4.14 -6.80 -16.96
N ASP A 179 3.19 -5.94 -17.34
CA ASP A 179 3.39 -4.86 -18.32
C ASP A 179 3.20 -3.44 -17.73
N GLY A 180 2.67 -3.33 -16.52
CA GLY A 180 2.49 -2.06 -15.82
C GLY A 180 1.59 -1.07 -16.56
N ASN A 181 1.97 0.21 -16.53
CA ASN A 181 1.18 1.28 -17.14
C ASN A 181 1.13 1.18 -18.67
N SER A 182 2.09 0.51 -19.33
CA SER A 182 2.05 0.33 -20.78
C SER A 182 0.81 -0.46 -21.22
N TYR A 183 0.44 -1.48 -20.44
CA TYR A 183 -0.80 -2.23 -20.65
C TYR A 183 -2.04 -1.37 -20.36
N LEU A 184 -2.05 -0.65 -19.23
CA LEU A 184 -3.20 0.15 -18.81
C LEU A 184 -3.49 1.32 -19.75
N GLU A 185 -2.47 2.05 -20.18
CA GLU A 185 -2.61 3.20 -21.09
C GLU A 185 -3.13 2.78 -22.47
N SER A 186 -2.73 1.59 -22.94
CA SER A 186 -3.14 1.06 -24.25
C SER A 186 -4.60 0.57 -24.26
N ASN A 187 -5.06 -0.04 -23.16
CA ASN A 187 -6.34 -0.75 -23.11
C ASN A 187 -7.42 0.00 -22.32
N TYR A 188 -7.02 0.84 -21.36
CA TYR A 188 -7.89 1.53 -20.41
C TYR A 188 -7.52 3.02 -20.27
N PRO A 189 -7.51 3.81 -21.37
CA PRO A 189 -6.98 5.17 -21.40
C PRO A 189 -7.75 6.19 -20.53
N LEU A 190 -8.92 5.81 -20.01
CA LEU A 190 -9.73 6.66 -19.12
C LEU A 190 -9.46 6.43 -17.64
N LEU A 191 -8.56 5.51 -17.28
CA LEU A 191 -8.19 5.31 -15.88
C LEU A 191 -7.59 6.58 -15.27
N ASP A 192 -7.85 6.73 -13.99
CA ASP A 192 -7.27 7.78 -13.17
C ASP A 192 -6.06 7.25 -12.39
N TYR A 193 -5.16 8.17 -12.07
CA TYR A 193 -3.85 7.85 -11.52
C TYR A 193 -3.55 8.68 -10.27
N ILE A 194 -2.81 8.08 -9.36
CA ILE A 194 -2.01 8.83 -8.38
C ILE A 194 -0.81 9.36 -9.15
N ILE A 195 -0.69 10.69 -9.24
CA ILE A 195 0.48 11.35 -9.83
C ILE A 195 1.64 11.23 -8.83
N THR A 196 1.40 11.60 -7.57
CA THR A 196 2.36 11.42 -6.47
C THR A 196 1.67 11.08 -5.16
N ALA A 197 2.32 10.27 -4.31
CA ALA A 197 2.00 10.10 -2.91
C ALA A 197 3.14 10.67 -2.03
N THR A 198 2.83 11.49 -1.04
CA THR A 198 3.85 12.16 -0.22
C THR A 198 3.40 12.33 1.22
N ILE A 199 4.30 12.04 2.17
CA ILE A 199 4.07 12.34 3.59
C ILE A 199 4.13 13.86 3.80
N ILE A 200 3.09 14.42 4.40
CA ILE A 200 2.96 15.88 4.62
C ILE A 200 2.95 16.28 6.09
N ASN A 201 2.84 15.33 7.01
CA ASN A 201 2.91 15.53 8.46
C ASN A 201 3.23 14.22 9.18
N GLU A 202 3.95 14.29 10.29
CA GLU A 202 4.34 13.18 11.15
C GLU A 202 4.24 13.58 12.62
N GLN A 203 3.88 12.64 13.49
CA GLN A 203 3.90 12.78 14.94
C GLN A 203 4.65 11.57 15.53
N TRP A 204 5.68 11.84 16.33
CA TRP A 204 6.58 10.82 16.89
C TRP A 204 6.37 10.64 18.39
#